data_AF-A0A9Q5QW89-F1
#
_entry.id   AF-A0A9Q5QW89-F1
#
_cell.length_a   1.000
_cell.length_b   1.000
_cell.length_c   1.000
_cell.angle_alpha   90.00
_cell.angle_beta   90.00
_cell.angle_gamma   90.00
#
_symmetry.space_group_name_H-M   'P 1'
#
loop_
_entity.id
_entity.type
_entity.pdbx_description
1 polymer ?
#
loop_
_entity_poly.entity_id
_entity_poly.type
_entity_poly.pdbx_seq_one_letter_code
_entity_poly.pdbx_strand_id
1 'polypeptide(L)'
;MFNQCCTHHFSPLNRLADNTKQFTWIVKIKENLEVIFKSNPDVFVAGDLFWYPAKGSNRIKLAPDTMVVFGRPKGQRGSYRPILIEGMHAHTSHVIVN
;
A
#
# COMPACT_ATOMS: atom_id res chain seq x y z
N MET A 1 6.30 -16.78 13.83
CA MET A 1 7.40 -16.83 12.86
C MET A 1 6.78 -16.91 11.47
N PHE A 2 6.66 -15.79 10.76
CA PHE A 2 6.23 -15.82 9.35
C PHE A 2 7.19 -14.95 8.54
N ASN A 3 8.30 -15.58 8.12
CA ASN A 3 9.05 -15.14 6.96
C ASN A 3 8.22 -15.48 5.73
N GLN A 4 7.64 -14.48 5.07
CA GLN A 4 7.25 -14.64 3.68
C GLN A 4 7.83 -13.48 2.87
N CYS A 5 9.03 -13.80 2.40
CA CYS A 5 9.72 -13.19 1.30
C CYS A 5 8.78 -13.10 0.08
N CYS A 6 8.48 -11.89 -0.33
CA CYS A 6 8.38 -11.44 -1.73
C CYS A 6 7.86 -12.41 -2.81
N THR A 7 6.83 -13.23 -2.58
CA THR A 7 6.21 -14.02 -3.67
C THR A 7 4.72 -14.24 -3.45
N HIS A 8 3.88 -13.25 -3.78
CA HIS A 8 2.51 -13.53 -4.18
C HIS A 8 2.18 -12.76 -5.45
N HIS A 9 1.64 -13.50 -6.42
CA HIS A 9 1.24 -13.10 -7.77
C HIS A 9 0.83 -11.62 -7.88
N PHE A 10 1.75 -10.77 -8.33
CA PHE A 10 1.50 -9.35 -8.52
C PHE A 10 0.82 -9.14 -9.87
N SER A 11 -0.49 -8.90 -9.86
CA SER A 11 -1.23 -8.57 -11.09
C SER A 11 -0.77 -7.20 -11.61
N PRO A 12 -0.27 -7.09 -12.85
CA PRO A 12 0.21 -5.82 -13.37
C PRO A 12 -0.97 -4.91 -13.69
N LEU A 13 -0.90 -3.67 -13.19
CA LEU A 13 -1.53 -2.51 -13.79
C LEU A 13 -3.02 -2.63 -14.11
N ASN A 14 -3.81 -2.94 -13.10
CA ASN A 14 -5.10 -2.29 -12.99
C ASN A 14 -5.38 -2.06 -11.50
N ARG A 15 -6.45 -1.33 -11.19
CA ARG A 15 -7.02 -1.09 -9.86
C ARG A 15 -6.67 0.27 -9.26
N LEU A 16 -7.00 1.30 -10.05
CA LEU A 16 -7.80 2.40 -9.48
C LEU A 16 -9.16 1.82 -9.06
N ALA A 17 -9.89 2.48 -8.18
CA ALA A 17 -11.26 2.05 -7.91
C ALA A 17 -12.05 1.91 -9.22
N ASP A 18 -12.48 0.69 -9.57
CA ASP A 18 -13.18 0.39 -10.81
C ASP A 18 -14.60 1.01 -10.82
N ASN A 19 -15.11 1.36 -9.65
CA ASN A 19 -16.37 2.09 -9.47
C ASN A 19 -16.40 2.92 -8.18
N THR A 20 -17.40 3.80 -8.07
CA THR A 20 -17.58 4.70 -6.91
C THR A 20 -17.82 3.98 -5.59
N LYS A 21 -18.41 2.77 -5.61
CA LYS A 21 -18.59 1.94 -4.40
C LYS A 21 -17.24 1.41 -3.91
N GLN A 22 -16.42 0.87 -4.81
CA GLN A 22 -15.06 0.41 -4.48
C GLN A 22 -14.23 1.56 -3.92
N PHE A 23 -14.29 2.75 -4.52
CA PHE A 23 -13.62 3.94 -4.00
C PHE A 23 -14.06 4.28 -2.58
N THR A 24 -15.37 4.26 -2.33
CA THR A 24 -15.93 4.51 -0.98
C THR A 24 -15.40 3.50 0.04
N TRP A 25 -15.32 2.22 -0.34
CA TRP A 25 -14.77 1.18 0.53
C TRP A 25 -13.27 1.33 0.78
N ILE A 26 -12.50 1.70 -0.25
CA ILE A 26 -11.07 1.99 -0.12
C ILE A 26 -10.84 3.12 0.89
N VAL A 27 -11.59 4.23 0.77
CA VAL A 27 -11.49 5.35 1.71
C VAL A 27 -11.83 4.91 3.13
N LYS A 28 -12.94 4.18 3.31
CA LYS A 28 -13.34 3.66 4.63
C LYS A 28 -12.27 2.76 5.25
N ILE A 29 -11.69 1.84 4.49
CA ILE A 29 -10.67 0.91 4.99
C ILE A 29 -9.40 1.69 5.36
N LYS A 30 -8.95 2.58 4.48
CA LYS A 30 -7.78 3.45 4.72
C LYS A 30 -7.95 4.27 5.99
N GLU A 31 -9.09 4.93 6.18
CA GLU A 31 -9.35 5.77 7.35
C GLU A 31 -9.40 4.96 8.65
N ASN A 32 -10.02 3.78 8.63
CA ASN A 32 -10.01 2.89 9.79
C ASN A 32 -8.59 2.44 10.16
N LEU A 33 -7.77 2.09 9.17
CA LEU A 33 -6.37 1.72 9.41
C LEU A 33 -5.56 2.91 9.96
N GLU A 34 -5.80 4.13 9.47
CA GLU A 34 -5.16 5.33 10.04
C GLU A 34 -5.56 5.58 11.48
N VAL A 35 -6.81 5.29 11.86
CA VAL A 35 -7.28 5.36 13.25
C VAL A 35 -6.61 4.29 14.11
N ILE A 36 -6.53 3.05 13.64
CA ILE A 36 -5.86 1.94 14.35
C ILE A 36 -4.38 2.27 14.59
N PHE A 37 -3.69 2.80 13.59
CA PHE A 37 -2.27 3.17 13.70
C PHE A 37 -2.07 4.65 14.09
N LYS A 38 -3.08 5.31 14.66
CA LYS A 38 -3.00 6.75 14.98
C LYS A 38 -1.84 7.07 15.92
N SER A 39 -1.63 6.24 16.94
CA SER A 39 -0.59 6.39 17.97
C SER A 39 0.81 6.03 17.50
N ASN A 40 0.97 5.35 16.36
CA ASN A 40 2.27 4.98 15.83
C ASN A 40 2.68 5.93 14.69
N PRO A 41 3.60 6.88 14.92
CA PRO A 41 4.03 7.81 13.89
C PRO A 41 4.84 7.13 12.77
N ASP A 42 5.43 5.97 13.04
CA ASP A 42 6.28 5.20 12.11
C ASP A 42 5.50 4.19 11.25
N VAL A 43 4.17 4.29 11.24
CA VAL A 43 3.31 3.53 10.34
C VAL A 43 2.69 4.45 9.32
N PHE A 44 2.96 4.16 8.05
CA PHE A 44 2.41 4.86 6.91
C PHE A 44 1.27 4.04 6.30
N VAL A 45 0.08 4.65 6.19
CA VAL A 45 -1.10 4.04 5.58
C VAL A 45 -1.44 4.84 4.32
N ALA A 46 -1.72 4.18 3.22
CA ALA A 46 -2.18 4.83 1.98
C ALA A 46 -3.24 4.00 1.28
N GLY A 47 -4.14 4.66 0.56
CA GLY A 47 -5.08 4.04 -0.39
C GLY A 47 -4.78 4.53 -1.79
N ASP A 48 -4.92 3.66 -2.79
CA ASP A 48 -4.75 3.98 -4.20
C ASP A 48 -3.44 4.73 -4.54
N LEU A 49 -2.33 4.29 -3.94
CA LEU A 49 -1.02 4.94 -4.08
C LEU A 49 -0.07 4.10 -4.94
N PHE A 50 0.55 4.73 -5.95
CA PHE A 50 1.56 4.06 -6.79
C PHE A 50 2.76 3.58 -5.97
N TRP A 51 3.04 2.28 -6.03
CA TRP A 51 4.20 1.62 -5.43
C TRP A 51 5.17 1.13 -6.50
N TYR A 52 6.44 1.49 -6.37
CA TYR A 52 7.54 1.01 -7.19
C TYR A 52 8.44 0.05 -6.39
N PRO A 53 8.20 -1.27 -6.42
CA PRO A 53 8.94 -2.22 -5.59
C PRO A 53 10.41 -2.39 -6.01
N ALA A 54 10.76 -2.11 -7.27
CA ALA A 54 12.11 -2.30 -7.80
C ALA A 54 12.91 -0.98 -7.87
N LYS A 55 14.13 -0.98 -7.31
CA LYS A 55 15.05 0.16 -7.39
C LYS A 55 15.48 0.40 -8.83
N GLY A 56 15.35 1.65 -9.29
CA GLY A 56 15.84 2.07 -10.62
C GLY A 56 15.00 1.61 -11.81
N SER A 57 13.92 0.85 -11.59
CA SER A 57 13.00 0.44 -12.64
C SER A 57 11.61 1.04 -12.43
N ASN A 58 11.24 2.00 -13.29
CA ASN A 58 9.87 2.52 -13.33
C ASN A 58 8.90 1.59 -14.07
N ARG A 59 9.38 0.46 -14.60
CA ARG A 59 8.57 -0.46 -15.42
C ARG A 59 7.62 -1.31 -14.59
N ILE A 60 7.98 -1.61 -13.35
CA ILE A 60 7.14 -2.36 -12.42
C ILE A 60 6.54 -1.35 -11.44
N LYS A 61 5.26 -1.01 -11.65
CA LYS A 61 4.46 -0.21 -10.72
C LYS A 61 3.20 -0.97 -10.33
N LEU A 62 2.88 -0.91 -9.05
CA LEU A 62 1.68 -1.49 -8.44
C LEU A 62 0.83 -0.36 -7.89
N ALA A 63 -0.49 -0.53 -7.89
CA ALA A 63 -1.41 0.35 -7.19
C ALA A 63 -2.30 -0.54 -6.33
N PRO A 64 -1.89 -0.86 -5.10
CA PRO A 64 -2.75 -1.57 -4.18
C PRO A 64 -3.90 -0.65 -3.75
N ASP A 65 -5.10 -1.24 -3.61
CA ASP A 65 -6.29 -0.52 -3.13
C ASP A 65 -6.01 0.12 -1.76
N THR A 66 -5.30 -0.59 -0.87
CA THR A 66 -4.80 -0.05 0.40
C THR A 66 -3.46 -0.70 0.80
N MET A 67 -2.58 0.07 1.43
CA MET A 67 -1.28 -0.38 1.94
C MET A 67 -0.99 0.15 3.34
N VAL A 68 -0.31 -0.67 4.14
CA VAL A 68 0.24 -0.33 5.46
C VAL A 68 1.73 -0.65 5.45
N VAL A 69 2.56 0.33 5.80
CA VAL A 69 4.02 0.25 5.75
C VAL A 69 4.58 0.57 7.12
N PHE A 70 5.34 -0.36 7.70
CA PHE A 70 6.01 -0.19 8.98
C PHE A 70 7.41 0.43 8.80
N GLY A 71 7.84 1.21 9.79
CA GLY A 71 9.14 1.89 9.78
C GLY A 71 9.19 3.08 8.82
N ARG A 72 8.04 3.66 8.48
CA ARG A 72 7.93 4.83 7.60
C ARG A 72 7.02 5.88 8.21
N PRO A 73 7.52 7.12 8.42
CA PRO A 73 6.72 8.16 9.02
C PRO A 73 5.58 8.61 8.11
N LYS A 74 4.47 9.00 8.75
CA LYS A 74 3.31 9.61 8.10
C LYS A 74 3.69 10.85 7.30
N GLY A 75 3.00 11.07 6.18
CA GLY A 75 3.21 12.24 5.33
C GLY A 75 2.54 12.10 3.98
N GLN A 76 2.20 13.23 3.35
CA GLN A 76 1.61 13.26 2.01
C GLN A 76 2.65 12.83 0.97
N ARG A 77 2.26 11.95 0.04
CA ARG A 77 3.15 11.40 -0.99
C ARG A 77 2.40 11.19 -2.30
N GLY A 78 3.03 11.53 -3.42
CA GLY A 78 2.49 11.20 -4.76
C GLY A 78 2.80 9.77 -5.22
N SER A 79 3.77 9.11 -4.59
CA SER A 79 4.06 7.69 -4.79
C SER A 79 4.86 7.12 -3.61
N TYR A 80 4.79 5.80 -3.44
CA TYR A 80 5.64 5.05 -2.53
C TYR A 80 6.81 4.40 -3.28
N ARG A 81 8.02 4.78 -2.89
CA ARG A 81 9.28 4.19 -3.37
C ARG A 81 10.06 3.73 -2.14
N PRO A 82 10.18 2.42 -1.89
CA PRO A 82 11.01 1.92 -0.80
C PRO A 82 12.47 2.27 -1.13
N ILE A 83 13.08 3.15 -0.34
CA ILE A 83 14.54 3.21 -0.24
C ILE A 83 14.93 1.89 0.44
N LEU A 84 15.89 1.15 -0.14
CA LEU A 84 16.44 -0.09 0.43
C LEU A 84 16.98 0.20 1.84
N ILE A 85 16.14 -0.01 2.84
CA ILE A 85 16.54 -0.15 4.23
C ILE A 85 16.10 -1.57 4.57
N GLU A 86 17.04 -2.42 4.98
CA GLU A 86 16.70 -3.78 5.40
C GLU A 86 15.68 -3.74 6.54
N GLY A 87 14.67 -4.62 6.48
CA GLY A 87 13.61 -4.71 7.50
C GLY A 87 12.33 -3.93 7.21
N MET A 88 12.14 -3.40 5.99
CA MET A 88 10.86 -2.75 5.62
C MET A 88 9.81 -3.75 5.22
N HIS A 89 8.71 -3.77 5.98
CA HIS A 89 7.56 -4.63 5.74
C HIS A 89 6.35 -3.78 5.34
N ALA A 90 5.80 -4.09 4.16
CA ALA A 90 4.57 -3.50 3.65
C ALA A 90 3.52 -4.59 3.47
N HIS A 91 2.34 -4.38 4.03
CA HIS A 91 1.16 -5.20 3.78
C HIS A 91 0.25 -4.47 2.81
N THR A 92 -0.18 -5.16 1.75
CA THR A 92 -1.08 -4.62 0.73
C THR A 92 -2.35 -5.46 0.67
N SER A 93 -3.49 -4.81 0.52
CA SER A 93 -4.79 -5.47 0.35
C SER A 93 -5.44 -5.08 -0.97
N HIS A 94 -6.26 -6.00 -1.48
CA HIS A 94 -7.15 -5.77 -2.62
C HIS A 94 -8.60 -5.76 -2.14
N VAL A 95 -9.40 -4.80 -2.62
CA VAL A 95 -10.82 -4.65 -2.27
C VAL A 95 -11.65 -4.99 -3.50
N ILE A 96 -12.44 -6.07 -3.43
CA ILE A 96 -13.37 -6.47 -4.48
C ILE A 96 -14.79 -6.29 -3.94
N VAL A 97 -15.60 -5.48 -4.63
CA VAL A 97 -17.00 -5.24 -4.29
C VAL A 97 -17.84 -5.68 -5.50
N ASN A 98 -18.63 -6.73 -5.33
CA ASN A 98 -19.60 -7.21 -6.34
C ASN A 98 -20.82 -6.29 -6.44
#